data_AF-A0A7V5A0B8-F1
#
_entry.id   AF-A0A7V5A0B8-F1
#
_cell.length_a   1.000
_cell.length_b   1.000
_cell.length_c   1.000
_cell.angle_alpha   90.00
_cell.angle_beta   90.00
_cell.angle_gamma   90.00
#
_symmetry.space_group_name_H-M   'P 1'
#
loop_
_entity.id
_entity.type
_entity.pdbx_description
1 polymer ?
#
loop_
_entity_poly.entity_id
_entity_poly.type
_entity_poly.pdbx_seq_one_letter_code
_entity_poly.pdbx_strand_id
1 'polypeptide(L)'
;MKPRQSFYDVLVIGAGIGGLSCAISAAEKGLSVAVVSKETSLEESNTFHAQGGIVERGESDSPKLLYEDICKAGAYLNNRKAVQFVAEKGPLFVREYLVDKAGVPFNRTPSGELAYTQEAAHSVRRILFAQDSTGKAIEISLLSYARSLSGIEFVPSTMAVDILTNCHNSKDPQERYQPLQALGAYLLDIPTLQIYPLFASHVVLATGGVGNLFLHTSNPKGATGDGIAMALRVGCEVINAEYVQFHPTILFHRDKQRFLITEALRGEGARLLNRRGEPFMERYHPGMKDLAPRDEVSRAIFREMALEGGGYVLLDATACRVDPKERFPMIFEVCETLGIDIRKDPIPVVPAAHYFCGGIKVDLEGRTNIKGLYAVGENACNGIHGANRLASISLLESLSFGIRCGNYIAAHPLPVKKRVLRTIPEWVYPKEQEEFDPILISNDLLSIQTLMWNYVGIIRTKKRLLRALSDLNYMNHRIEQFYKAARVTRELLELRNAVFTGLSIARAALRNEESIGCHYRED
;
A
#
# COMPACT_ATOMS: atom_id res chain seq x y z
N MET A 1 11.72 -14.99 -16.21
CA MET A 1 11.90 -14.89 -17.69
C MET A 1 12.52 -13.54 -17.95
N LYS A 2 13.60 -13.45 -18.75
CA LYS A 2 14.16 -12.15 -19.11
C LYS A 2 13.20 -11.40 -20.06
N PRO A 3 13.08 -10.06 -19.95
CA PRO A 3 12.30 -9.25 -20.88
C PRO A 3 12.73 -9.48 -22.32
N ARG A 4 11.77 -9.41 -23.26
CA ARG A 4 12.04 -9.58 -24.70
C ARG A 4 12.87 -8.44 -25.28
N GLN A 5 12.76 -7.24 -24.69
CA GLN A 5 13.46 -6.05 -25.14
C GLN A 5 14.40 -5.54 -24.04
N SER A 6 15.49 -4.88 -24.43
CA SER A 6 16.39 -4.20 -23.50
C SER A 6 15.95 -2.77 -23.17
N PHE A 7 14.95 -2.25 -23.89
CA PHE A 7 14.43 -0.90 -23.74
C PHE A 7 12.91 -0.88 -23.99
N TYR A 8 12.17 -0.15 -23.15
CA TYR A 8 10.73 0.10 -23.30
C TYR A 8 10.45 1.61 -23.23
N ASP A 9 9.31 2.06 -23.76
CA ASP A 9 8.87 3.44 -23.53
C ASP A 9 8.55 3.66 -22.05
N VAL A 10 7.89 2.67 -21.42
CA VAL A 10 7.47 2.72 -20.01
C VAL A 10 7.85 1.45 -19.27
N LEU A 11 8.50 1.60 -18.11
CA LEU A 11 8.71 0.54 -17.14
C LEU A 11 7.80 0.80 -15.92
N VAL A 12 6.83 -0.07 -15.68
CA VAL A 12 5.96 -0.04 -14.50
C VAL A 12 6.43 -1.10 -13.51
N ILE A 13 6.75 -0.70 -12.30
CA ILE A 13 7.21 -1.57 -11.21
C ILE A 13 6.05 -1.76 -10.23
N GLY A 14 5.33 -2.86 -10.38
CA GLY A 14 4.14 -3.22 -9.61
C GLY A 14 2.92 -3.45 -10.50
N ALA A 15 2.19 -4.53 -10.24
CA ALA A 15 1.07 -5.01 -11.06
C ALA A 15 -0.30 -4.88 -10.37
N GLY A 16 -0.43 -4.07 -9.31
CA GLY A 16 -1.74 -3.73 -8.75
C GLY A 16 -2.49 -2.70 -9.59
N ILE A 17 -3.72 -2.35 -9.20
CA ILE A 17 -4.61 -1.45 -9.95
C ILE A 17 -3.92 -0.19 -10.49
N GLY A 18 -3.12 0.53 -9.70
CA GLY A 18 -2.46 1.75 -10.16
C GLY A 18 -1.43 1.51 -11.28
N GLY A 19 -0.66 0.43 -11.16
CA GLY A 19 0.32 0.01 -12.17
C GLY A 19 -0.36 -0.49 -13.45
N LEU A 20 -1.36 -1.36 -13.32
CA LEU A 20 -2.13 -1.88 -14.47
C LEU A 20 -2.85 -0.75 -15.20
N SER A 21 -3.50 0.16 -14.49
CA SER A 21 -4.18 1.30 -15.10
C SER A 21 -3.22 2.22 -15.85
N CYS A 22 -2.03 2.49 -15.30
CA CYS A 22 -1.00 3.25 -16.01
C CYS A 22 -0.51 2.51 -17.26
N ALA A 23 -0.26 1.21 -17.16
CA ALA A 23 0.20 0.39 -18.27
C ALA A 23 -0.83 0.32 -19.40
N ILE A 24 -2.10 0.08 -19.07
CA ILE A 24 -3.23 0.08 -20.02
C ILE A 24 -3.31 1.42 -20.73
N SER A 25 -3.39 2.54 -19.99
CA SER A 25 -3.54 3.86 -20.60
C SER A 25 -2.34 4.26 -21.48
N ALA A 26 -1.12 3.84 -21.15
CA ALA A 26 0.05 4.06 -22.00
C ALA A 26 0.02 3.16 -23.26
N ALA A 27 -0.28 1.87 -23.10
CA ALA A 27 -0.29 0.90 -24.20
C ALA A 27 -1.42 1.17 -25.22
N GLU A 28 -2.60 1.61 -24.78
CA GLU A 28 -3.69 2.04 -25.67
C GLU A 28 -3.29 3.23 -26.57
N LYS A 29 -2.28 4.01 -26.16
CA LYS A 29 -1.70 5.11 -26.96
C LYS A 29 -0.52 4.67 -27.82
N GLY A 30 -0.23 3.38 -27.88
CA GLY A 30 0.80 2.80 -28.74
C GLY A 30 2.20 2.75 -28.12
N LEU A 31 2.35 3.01 -26.83
CA LEU A 31 3.63 2.86 -26.14
C LEU A 31 3.93 1.40 -25.80
N SER A 32 5.22 1.04 -25.85
CA SER A 32 5.72 -0.24 -25.34
C SER A 32 5.89 -0.18 -23.82
N VAL A 33 5.29 -1.14 -23.10
CA VAL A 33 5.26 -1.15 -21.63
C VAL A 33 5.77 -2.48 -21.09
N ALA A 34 6.72 -2.43 -20.14
CA ALA A 34 7.08 -3.57 -19.30
C ALA A 34 6.44 -3.40 -17.91
N VAL A 35 5.68 -4.40 -17.47
CA VAL A 35 5.11 -4.47 -16.10
C VAL A 35 5.85 -5.53 -15.32
N VAL A 36 6.64 -5.10 -14.34
CA VAL A 36 7.46 -5.95 -13.48
C VAL A 36 6.73 -6.20 -12.16
N SER A 37 6.69 -7.46 -11.71
CA SER A 37 6.21 -7.81 -10.37
C SER A 37 7.16 -8.79 -9.70
N LYS A 38 7.45 -8.56 -8.42
CA LYS A 38 8.24 -9.50 -7.61
C LYS A 38 7.47 -10.76 -7.24
N GLU A 39 6.15 -10.74 -7.40
CA GLU A 39 5.31 -11.91 -7.15
C GLU A 39 5.27 -12.84 -8.36
N THR A 40 5.14 -14.14 -8.10
CA THR A 40 4.98 -15.15 -9.15
C THR A 40 3.60 -15.07 -9.78
N SER A 41 2.57 -14.90 -8.95
CA SER A 41 1.24 -14.55 -9.44
C SER A 41 1.15 -13.04 -9.62
N LEU A 42 0.79 -12.59 -10.82
CA LEU A 42 0.58 -11.17 -11.11
C LEU A 42 -0.64 -10.59 -10.37
N GLU A 43 -1.56 -11.44 -9.94
CA GLU A 43 -2.74 -11.03 -9.16
C GLU A 43 -2.38 -10.75 -7.69
N GLU A 44 -1.24 -11.22 -7.19
CA GLU A 44 -0.89 -11.03 -5.77
C GLU A 44 -0.49 -9.57 -5.50
N SER A 45 -1.39 -8.81 -4.87
CA SER A 45 -1.21 -7.40 -4.56
C SER A 45 -2.15 -6.93 -3.45
N ASN A 46 -1.91 -5.73 -2.89
CA ASN A 46 -2.87 -5.09 -1.98
C ASN A 46 -4.26 -4.93 -2.63
N THR A 47 -4.31 -4.76 -3.96
CA THR A 47 -5.56 -4.62 -4.72
C THR A 47 -6.39 -5.91 -4.61
N PHE A 48 -5.80 -7.08 -4.84
CA PHE A 48 -6.51 -8.35 -4.83
C PHE A 48 -7.20 -8.66 -3.49
N HIS A 49 -6.57 -8.27 -2.38
CA HIS A 49 -7.09 -8.50 -1.04
C HIS A 49 -8.09 -7.43 -0.55
N ALA A 50 -8.41 -6.42 -1.37
CA ALA A 50 -9.39 -5.40 -1.00
C ALA A 50 -10.83 -5.97 -0.95
N GLN A 51 -11.59 -5.61 0.07
CA GLN A 51 -12.94 -6.16 0.32
C GLN A 51 -14.04 -5.13 0.02
N GLY A 52 -14.03 -4.02 0.76
CA GLY A 52 -15.18 -3.12 0.89
C GLY A 52 -15.75 -2.56 -0.41
N GLY A 53 -14.88 -2.05 -1.29
CA GLY A 53 -15.30 -1.63 -2.62
C GLY A 53 -14.51 -0.44 -3.17
N ILE A 54 -15.06 0.15 -4.23
CA ILE A 54 -14.51 1.34 -4.88
C ILE A 54 -15.59 2.39 -5.06
N VAL A 55 -15.28 3.64 -4.73
CA VAL A 55 -16.21 4.77 -4.90
C VAL A 55 -16.46 5.05 -6.38
N GLU A 56 -17.73 5.06 -6.79
CA GLU A 56 -18.22 5.61 -8.05
C GLU A 56 -19.17 6.79 -7.75
N ARG A 57 -20.26 6.96 -8.47
CA ARG A 57 -21.24 8.05 -8.34
C ARG A 57 -22.63 7.43 -8.19
N GLY A 58 -23.04 7.27 -6.93
CA GLY A 58 -24.40 6.85 -6.60
C GLY A 58 -25.47 7.86 -7.03
N GLU A 59 -26.73 7.46 -7.00
CA GLU A 59 -27.87 8.27 -7.49
C GLU A 59 -28.00 9.64 -6.83
N SER A 60 -27.80 9.71 -5.51
CA SER A 60 -27.88 10.95 -4.72
C SER A 60 -26.52 11.60 -4.49
N ASP A 61 -25.51 11.21 -5.26
CA ASP A 61 -24.14 11.65 -5.05
C ASP A 61 -23.77 12.87 -5.92
N SER A 62 -22.79 13.65 -5.46
CA SER A 62 -22.17 14.71 -6.22
C SER A 62 -20.66 14.80 -5.92
N PRO A 63 -19.85 15.33 -6.85
CA PRO A 63 -18.43 15.60 -6.60
C PRO A 63 -18.20 16.44 -5.34
N LYS A 64 -19.11 17.38 -5.03
CA LYS A 64 -19.02 18.21 -3.83
C LYS A 64 -19.14 17.39 -2.55
N LEU A 65 -20.10 16.47 -2.48
CA LEU A 65 -20.26 15.59 -1.32
C LEU A 65 -19.04 14.70 -1.12
N LEU A 66 -18.51 14.11 -2.21
CA LEU A 66 -17.30 13.29 -2.14
C LEU A 66 -16.09 14.10 -1.66
N TYR A 67 -15.93 15.32 -2.18
CA TYR A 67 -14.88 16.24 -1.76
C TYR A 67 -14.93 16.53 -0.25
N GLU A 68 -16.12 16.85 0.26
CA GLU A 68 -16.33 17.16 1.67
C GLU A 68 -16.01 15.96 2.57
N ASP A 69 -16.48 14.76 2.21
CA ASP A 69 -16.20 13.52 2.94
C ASP A 69 -14.70 13.22 2.99
N ILE A 70 -13.99 13.35 1.85
CA ILE A 70 -12.53 13.12 1.77
C ILE A 70 -11.77 14.14 2.62
N CYS A 71 -12.12 15.43 2.52
CA CYS A 71 -11.46 16.49 3.29
C CYS A 71 -11.69 16.32 4.80
N LYS A 72 -12.91 15.98 5.20
CA LYS A 72 -13.23 15.73 6.62
C LYS A 72 -12.46 14.52 7.14
N ALA A 73 -12.44 13.41 6.40
CA ALA A 73 -11.73 12.20 6.81
C ALA A 73 -10.22 12.40 6.93
N GLY A 74 -9.63 13.22 6.05
CA GLY A 74 -8.20 13.56 6.06
C GLY A 74 -7.80 14.68 7.02
N ALA A 75 -8.69 15.07 7.93
CA ALA A 75 -8.49 16.16 8.89
C ALA A 75 -8.13 17.50 8.23
N TYR A 76 -8.64 17.74 7.02
CA TYR A 76 -8.40 18.94 6.21
C TYR A 76 -6.92 19.21 5.86
N LEU A 77 -6.02 18.25 6.09
CA LEU A 77 -4.62 18.29 5.64
C LEU A 77 -4.45 17.82 4.19
N ASN A 78 -5.56 17.61 3.47
CA ASN A 78 -5.55 17.10 2.11
C ASN A 78 -5.06 18.16 1.10
N ASN A 79 -4.44 17.70 0.01
CA ASN A 79 -4.23 18.51 -1.18
C ASN A 79 -5.57 18.73 -1.91
N ARG A 80 -6.16 19.92 -1.73
CA ARG A 80 -7.49 20.26 -2.26
C ARG A 80 -7.62 20.07 -3.78
N LYS A 81 -6.56 20.32 -4.56
CA LYS A 81 -6.60 20.12 -6.03
C LYS A 81 -6.69 18.64 -6.39
N ALA A 82 -5.97 17.79 -5.66
CA ALA A 82 -6.00 16.35 -5.85
C ALA A 82 -7.37 15.77 -5.44
N VAL A 83 -7.92 16.22 -4.31
CA VAL A 83 -9.26 15.80 -3.85
C VAL A 83 -10.33 16.21 -4.87
N GLN A 84 -10.28 17.43 -5.38
CA GLN A 84 -11.20 17.91 -6.41
C GLN A 84 -11.13 17.04 -7.67
N PHE A 85 -9.91 16.77 -8.17
CA PHE A 85 -9.72 15.92 -9.34
C PHE A 85 -10.34 14.52 -9.13
N VAL A 86 -10.04 13.86 -8.01
CA VAL A 86 -10.57 12.53 -7.72
C VAL A 86 -12.08 12.55 -7.56
N ALA A 87 -12.64 13.56 -6.89
CA ALA A 87 -14.08 13.67 -6.69
C ALA A 87 -14.85 13.89 -8.01
N GLU A 88 -14.27 14.64 -8.94
CA GLU A 88 -14.90 14.95 -10.24
C GLU A 88 -14.70 13.83 -11.27
N LYS A 89 -13.49 13.27 -11.35
CA LYS A 89 -13.08 12.36 -12.43
C LYS A 89 -12.99 10.90 -12.01
N GLY A 90 -12.68 10.61 -10.76
CA GLY A 90 -12.48 9.24 -10.28
C GLY A 90 -13.66 8.33 -10.58
N PRO A 91 -14.90 8.67 -10.16
CA PRO A 91 -16.08 7.89 -10.47
C PRO A 91 -16.28 7.61 -11.96
N LEU A 92 -15.96 8.58 -12.83
CA LEU A 92 -16.10 8.41 -14.27
C LEU A 92 -15.09 7.39 -14.80
N PHE A 93 -13.87 7.38 -14.26
CA PHE A 93 -12.87 6.36 -14.60
C PHE A 93 -13.26 4.96 -14.11
N VAL A 94 -13.94 4.84 -12.96
CA VAL A 94 -14.47 3.55 -12.50
C VAL A 94 -15.45 2.99 -13.51
N ARG A 95 -16.39 3.81 -13.99
CA ARG A 95 -17.33 3.41 -15.03
C ARG A 95 -16.59 2.99 -16.31
N GLU A 96 -15.79 3.89 -16.87
CA GLU A 96 -15.13 3.67 -18.15
C GLU A 96 -14.17 2.46 -18.13
N TYR A 97 -13.26 2.41 -17.14
CA TYR A 97 -12.20 1.40 -17.14
C TYR A 97 -12.61 0.09 -16.50
N LEU A 98 -13.33 0.13 -15.37
CA LEU A 98 -13.65 -1.09 -14.64
C LEU A 98 -14.95 -1.72 -15.12
N VAL A 99 -16.01 -0.92 -15.33
CA VAL A 99 -17.31 -1.46 -15.76
C VAL A 99 -17.29 -1.75 -17.25
N ASP A 100 -16.93 -0.78 -18.08
CA ASP A 100 -17.15 -0.87 -19.52
C ASP A 100 -16.01 -1.60 -20.26
N LYS A 101 -14.74 -1.25 -19.97
CA LYS A 101 -13.57 -1.86 -20.62
C LYS A 101 -13.20 -3.22 -20.03
N ALA A 102 -12.93 -3.27 -18.72
CA ALA A 102 -12.44 -4.48 -18.06
C ALA A 102 -13.56 -5.48 -17.71
N GLY A 103 -14.82 -5.06 -17.73
CA GLY A 103 -15.96 -5.93 -17.45
C GLY A 103 -15.96 -6.50 -16.03
N VAL A 104 -15.61 -5.69 -15.03
CA VAL A 104 -15.61 -6.11 -13.62
C VAL A 104 -17.05 -6.49 -13.22
N PRO A 105 -17.28 -7.69 -12.65
CA PRO A 105 -18.62 -8.18 -12.32
C PRO A 105 -19.12 -7.59 -10.98
N PHE A 106 -19.35 -6.28 -10.94
CA PHE A 106 -19.97 -5.63 -9.78
C PHE A 106 -21.41 -6.11 -9.55
N ASN A 107 -21.83 -6.12 -8.28
CA ASN A 107 -23.19 -6.49 -7.90
C ASN A 107 -24.23 -5.59 -8.56
N ARG A 108 -25.37 -6.19 -8.87
CA ARG A 108 -26.53 -5.50 -9.46
C ARG A 108 -27.77 -5.66 -8.60
N THR A 109 -28.66 -4.68 -8.67
CA THR A 109 -30.01 -4.73 -8.09
C THR A 109 -30.88 -5.74 -8.85
N PRO A 110 -32.07 -6.12 -8.33
CA PRO A 110 -33.03 -6.92 -9.08
C PRO A 110 -33.50 -6.28 -10.39
N SER A 111 -33.43 -4.95 -10.52
CA SER A 111 -33.70 -4.21 -11.76
C SER A 111 -32.57 -4.31 -12.80
N GLY A 112 -31.41 -4.87 -12.43
CA GLY A 112 -30.23 -5.01 -13.30
C GLY A 112 -29.27 -3.82 -13.25
N GLU A 113 -29.53 -2.80 -12.44
CA GLU A 113 -28.67 -1.62 -12.25
C GLU A 113 -27.52 -1.93 -11.29
N LEU A 114 -26.45 -1.14 -11.30
CA LEU A 114 -25.35 -1.34 -10.36
C LEU A 114 -25.81 -1.10 -8.92
N ALA A 115 -25.43 -1.99 -8.00
CA ALA A 115 -25.74 -1.86 -6.59
C ALA A 115 -24.65 -1.05 -5.86
N TYR A 116 -25.06 -0.15 -4.98
CA TYR A 116 -24.17 0.69 -4.18
C TYR A 116 -24.33 0.41 -2.69
N THR A 117 -23.20 0.39 -1.98
CA THR A 117 -23.12 0.35 -0.53
C THR A 117 -22.53 1.65 0.04
N GLN A 118 -22.43 1.73 1.37
CA GLN A 118 -21.88 2.84 2.13
C GLN A 118 -21.00 2.30 3.25
N GLU A 119 -19.81 2.89 3.41
CA GLU A 119 -18.91 2.64 4.54
C GLU A 119 -18.90 3.84 5.51
N ALA A 120 -18.24 3.69 6.65
CA ALA A 120 -18.11 4.74 7.65
C ALA A 120 -17.52 6.04 7.06
N ALA A 121 -18.01 7.18 7.56
CA ALA A 121 -17.63 8.53 7.17
C ALA A 121 -18.01 8.96 5.73
N HIS A 122 -18.74 8.15 4.98
CA HIS A 122 -19.43 8.60 3.75
C HIS A 122 -20.79 9.19 4.08
N SER A 123 -21.18 10.27 3.39
CA SER A 123 -22.49 10.91 3.55
C SER A 123 -23.62 10.21 2.76
N VAL A 124 -23.29 9.47 1.71
CA VAL A 124 -24.25 8.77 0.83
C VAL A 124 -23.73 7.40 0.37
N ARG A 125 -24.62 6.58 -0.19
CA ARG A 125 -24.28 5.31 -0.86
C ARG A 125 -23.64 5.58 -2.23
N ARG A 126 -22.36 5.22 -2.38
CA ARG A 126 -21.56 5.52 -3.58
C ARG A 126 -20.52 4.46 -3.90
N ILE A 127 -20.48 3.36 -3.17
CA ILE A 127 -19.41 2.36 -3.26
C ILE A 127 -19.92 1.16 -4.05
N LEU A 128 -19.27 0.87 -5.18
CA LEU A 128 -19.47 -0.38 -5.92
C LEU A 128 -18.70 -1.51 -5.24
N PHE A 129 -19.31 -2.70 -5.24
CA PHE A 129 -18.75 -3.89 -4.61
C PHE A 129 -19.04 -5.14 -5.46
N ALA A 130 -18.21 -6.17 -5.28
CA ALA A 130 -18.39 -7.50 -5.87
C ALA A 130 -18.29 -8.55 -4.76
N GLN A 131 -19.45 -8.87 -4.17
CA GLN A 131 -19.58 -9.63 -2.93
C GLN A 131 -18.63 -9.05 -1.86
N ASP A 132 -17.92 -9.90 -1.12
CA ASP A 132 -16.92 -9.49 -0.13
C ASP A 132 -15.48 -9.52 -0.70
N SER A 133 -15.33 -9.53 -2.04
CA SER A 133 -14.04 -9.72 -2.72
C SER A 133 -13.83 -8.76 -3.89
N THR A 134 -14.26 -7.51 -3.72
CA THR A 134 -14.22 -6.48 -4.77
C THR A 134 -12.83 -6.31 -5.39
N GLY A 135 -11.79 -6.34 -4.56
CA GLY A 135 -10.40 -6.25 -4.98
C GLY A 135 -9.98 -7.35 -5.94
N LYS A 136 -10.32 -8.60 -5.61
CA LYS A 136 -10.07 -9.77 -6.45
C LYS A 136 -10.77 -9.66 -7.80
N ALA A 137 -12.06 -9.27 -7.80
CA ALA A 137 -12.82 -9.08 -9.04
C ALA A 137 -12.18 -8.01 -9.94
N ILE A 138 -11.76 -6.88 -9.35
CA ILE A 138 -11.08 -5.81 -10.08
C ILE A 138 -9.74 -6.27 -10.65
N GLU A 139 -8.88 -6.88 -9.82
CA GLU A 139 -7.53 -7.27 -10.22
C GLU A 139 -7.56 -8.27 -11.38
N ILE A 140 -8.39 -9.32 -11.28
CA ILE A 140 -8.53 -10.35 -12.31
C ILE A 140 -9.00 -9.75 -13.63
N SER A 141 -10.06 -8.93 -13.61
CA SER A 141 -10.62 -8.31 -14.81
C SER A 141 -9.65 -7.33 -15.46
N LEU A 142 -8.99 -6.47 -14.68
CA LEU A 142 -7.98 -5.54 -15.21
C LEU A 142 -6.77 -6.26 -15.80
N LEU A 143 -6.27 -7.30 -15.12
CA LEU A 143 -5.15 -8.09 -15.62
C LEU A 143 -5.53 -8.81 -16.93
N SER A 144 -6.74 -9.35 -17.01
CA SER A 144 -7.29 -9.96 -18.23
C SER A 144 -7.33 -8.94 -19.38
N TYR A 145 -7.85 -7.74 -19.11
CA TYR A 145 -7.89 -6.67 -20.10
C TYR A 145 -6.49 -6.24 -20.54
N ALA A 146 -5.57 -6.01 -19.59
CA ALA A 146 -4.19 -5.65 -19.90
C ALA A 146 -3.46 -6.72 -20.72
N ARG A 147 -3.71 -8.01 -20.47
CA ARG A 147 -3.16 -9.13 -21.26
C ARG A 147 -3.69 -9.18 -22.70
N SER A 148 -4.84 -8.58 -22.97
CA SER A 148 -5.38 -8.48 -24.33
C SER A 148 -4.63 -7.45 -25.19
N LEU A 149 -3.85 -6.56 -24.58
CA LEU A 149 -3.11 -5.50 -25.26
C LEU A 149 -1.70 -5.99 -25.65
N SER A 150 -1.37 -5.91 -26.94
CA SER A 150 -0.07 -6.34 -27.46
C SER A 150 1.10 -5.44 -27.04
N GLY A 151 0.82 -4.23 -26.57
CA GLY A 151 1.83 -3.26 -26.11
C GLY A 151 2.37 -3.50 -24.69
N ILE A 152 1.82 -4.48 -23.96
CA ILE A 152 2.21 -4.76 -22.56
C ILE A 152 2.92 -6.11 -22.48
N GLU A 153 4.12 -6.09 -21.89
CA GLU A 153 4.85 -7.28 -21.50
C GLU A 153 4.88 -7.42 -19.98
N PHE A 154 4.44 -8.57 -19.48
CA PHE A 154 4.49 -8.88 -18.06
C PHE A 154 5.75 -9.67 -17.71
N VAL A 155 6.43 -9.25 -16.65
CA VAL A 155 7.68 -9.85 -16.15
C VAL A 155 7.49 -10.23 -14.67
N PRO A 156 6.85 -11.37 -14.38
CA PRO A 156 6.63 -11.84 -13.00
C PRO A 156 7.94 -12.38 -12.38
N SER A 157 7.90 -12.67 -11.08
CA SER A 157 9.04 -13.16 -10.30
C SER A 157 10.32 -12.33 -10.49
N THR A 158 10.16 -11.01 -10.63
CA THR A 158 11.26 -10.08 -10.88
C THR A 158 11.15 -8.87 -9.95
N MET A 159 12.19 -8.64 -9.15
CA MET A 159 12.22 -7.56 -8.16
C MET A 159 13.11 -6.42 -8.64
N ALA A 160 12.63 -5.19 -8.58
CA ALA A 160 13.48 -4.03 -8.80
C ALA A 160 14.44 -3.86 -7.61
N VAL A 161 15.73 -3.77 -7.90
CA VAL A 161 16.81 -3.57 -6.92
C VAL A 161 16.93 -2.09 -6.59
N ASP A 162 17.14 -1.26 -7.62
CA ASP A 162 17.27 0.18 -7.52
C ASP A 162 16.98 0.85 -8.87
N ILE A 163 16.57 2.12 -8.83
CA ILE A 163 16.32 2.94 -10.02
C ILE A 163 17.64 3.33 -10.67
N LEU A 164 17.73 3.15 -11.98
CA LEU A 164 18.87 3.59 -12.77
C LEU A 164 18.72 5.08 -13.06
N THR A 165 19.76 5.85 -12.78
CA THR A 165 19.81 7.27 -13.13
C THR A 165 21.13 7.62 -13.78
N ASN A 166 21.14 8.70 -14.56
CA ASN A 166 22.37 9.19 -15.19
C ASN A 166 23.43 9.56 -14.13
N CYS A 167 23.08 10.30 -13.08
CA CYS A 167 24.08 10.80 -12.13
C CYS A 167 24.61 9.75 -11.15
N HIS A 168 23.82 8.75 -10.78
CA HIS A 168 24.23 7.73 -9.80
C HIS A 168 24.93 6.53 -10.44
N ASN A 169 24.61 6.20 -11.70
CA ASN A 169 25.03 4.94 -12.32
C ASN A 169 25.92 5.11 -13.55
N SER A 170 25.90 6.25 -14.24
CA SER A 170 26.75 6.47 -15.41
C SER A 170 28.23 6.51 -15.02
N LYS A 171 29.07 5.84 -15.81
CA LYS A 171 30.53 5.97 -15.76
C LYS A 171 31.05 7.20 -16.51
N ASP A 172 30.22 7.91 -17.27
CA ASP A 172 30.61 9.17 -17.93
C ASP A 172 30.56 10.32 -16.90
N PRO A 173 31.70 10.92 -16.54
CA PRO A 173 31.74 11.98 -15.53
C PRO A 173 30.94 13.23 -15.94
N GLN A 174 30.65 13.41 -17.22
CA GLN A 174 29.84 14.54 -17.71
C GLN A 174 28.37 14.45 -17.27
N GLU A 175 27.85 13.23 -17.04
CA GLU A 175 26.46 13.03 -16.61
C GLU A 175 26.21 13.59 -15.19
N ARG A 176 27.25 13.74 -14.36
CA ARG A 176 27.13 14.34 -13.01
C ARG A 176 26.68 15.80 -13.03
N TYR A 177 26.93 16.51 -14.14
CA TYR A 177 26.54 17.91 -14.32
C TYR A 177 25.21 18.07 -15.07
N GLN A 178 24.63 16.98 -15.55
CA GLN A 178 23.33 17.00 -16.21
C GLN A 178 22.21 16.94 -15.16
N PRO A 179 21.00 17.43 -15.49
CA PRO A 179 19.84 17.22 -14.63
C PRO A 179 19.61 15.72 -14.36
N LEU A 180 19.26 15.40 -13.12
CA LEU A 180 19.01 14.02 -12.69
C LEU A 180 17.78 13.45 -13.43
N GLN A 181 18.00 12.33 -14.11
CA GLN A 181 16.98 11.63 -14.90
C GLN A 181 17.01 10.13 -14.64
N ALA A 182 15.83 9.54 -14.46
CA ALA A 182 15.65 8.09 -14.42
C ALA A 182 15.74 7.49 -15.83
N LEU A 183 16.38 6.32 -15.92
CA LEU A 183 16.72 5.64 -17.17
C LEU A 183 16.24 4.18 -17.20
N GLY A 184 15.56 3.72 -16.15
CA GLY A 184 15.18 2.31 -15.96
C GLY A 184 15.40 1.84 -14.53
N ALA A 185 15.62 0.54 -14.35
CA ALA A 185 15.97 -0.06 -13.07
C ALA A 185 16.92 -1.25 -13.24
N TYR A 186 17.72 -1.56 -12.21
CA TYR A 186 18.30 -2.89 -12.08
C TYR A 186 17.22 -3.84 -11.56
N LEU A 187 17.07 -4.97 -12.23
CA LEU A 187 16.09 -5.99 -11.91
C LEU A 187 16.78 -7.29 -11.51
N LEU A 188 16.34 -7.88 -10.40
CA LEU A 188 16.68 -9.22 -9.94
C LEU A 188 15.64 -10.19 -10.51
N ASP A 189 16.04 -11.11 -11.39
CA ASP A 189 15.22 -12.30 -11.71
C ASP A 189 15.33 -13.26 -10.53
N ILE A 190 14.25 -13.39 -9.76
CA ILE A 190 14.23 -14.13 -8.50
C ILE A 190 14.62 -15.60 -8.68
N PRO A 191 14.15 -16.33 -9.73
CA PRO A 191 14.52 -17.73 -9.91
C PRO A 191 16.01 -17.96 -10.19
N THR A 192 16.66 -17.09 -10.98
CA THR A 192 18.08 -17.26 -11.34
C THR A 192 19.05 -16.49 -10.44
N LEU A 193 18.54 -15.56 -9.63
CA LEU A 193 19.29 -14.59 -8.84
C LEU A 193 20.24 -13.72 -9.69
N GLN A 194 19.95 -13.57 -10.99
CA GLN A 194 20.69 -12.68 -11.89
C GLN A 194 20.11 -11.28 -11.84
N ILE A 195 20.99 -10.30 -11.68
CA ILE A 195 20.68 -8.87 -11.78
C ILE A 195 21.09 -8.35 -13.16
N TYR A 196 20.20 -7.61 -13.81
CA TYR A 196 20.43 -6.98 -15.11
C TYR A 196 19.73 -5.61 -15.20
N PRO A 197 20.23 -4.67 -16.01
CA PRO A 197 19.54 -3.42 -16.26
C PRO A 197 18.37 -3.63 -17.22
N LEU A 198 17.23 -3.01 -16.91
CA LEU A 198 16.13 -2.82 -17.86
C LEU A 198 15.92 -1.32 -18.06
N PHE A 199 16.13 -0.84 -19.29
CA PHE A 199 16.06 0.58 -19.59
C PHE A 199 14.65 1.02 -20.01
N ALA A 200 14.28 2.24 -19.66
CA ALA A 200 13.06 2.86 -20.15
C ALA A 200 13.13 4.39 -20.20
N SER A 201 12.30 5.01 -21.05
CA SER A 201 12.15 6.47 -21.09
C SER A 201 11.42 7.00 -19.85
N HIS A 202 10.41 6.28 -19.39
CA HIS A 202 9.62 6.60 -18.21
C HIS A 202 9.60 5.42 -17.24
N VAL A 203 9.83 5.68 -15.95
CA VAL A 203 9.77 4.67 -14.88
C VAL A 203 8.65 5.04 -13.92
N VAL A 204 7.73 4.11 -13.68
CA VAL A 204 6.56 4.29 -12.82
C VAL A 204 6.65 3.33 -11.64
N LEU A 205 6.74 3.86 -10.43
CA LEU A 205 6.69 3.08 -9.20
C LEU A 205 5.23 2.87 -8.78
N ALA A 206 4.78 1.62 -8.73
CA ALA A 206 3.44 1.21 -8.28
C ALA A 206 3.52 0.04 -7.28
N THR A 207 4.45 0.14 -6.33
CA THR A 207 4.94 -0.98 -5.50
C THR A 207 4.11 -1.30 -4.27
N GLY A 208 2.98 -0.62 -4.05
CA GLY A 208 2.16 -0.76 -2.85
C GLY A 208 2.77 -0.15 -1.58
N GLY A 209 2.17 -0.46 -0.43
CA GLY A 209 2.44 0.21 0.85
C GLY A 209 3.56 -0.39 1.72
N VAL A 210 3.43 -0.10 3.02
CA VAL A 210 4.45 -0.35 4.05
C VAL A 210 3.97 -1.26 5.19
N GLY A 211 2.88 -2.01 5.00
CA GLY A 211 2.26 -2.77 6.09
C GLY A 211 3.18 -3.76 6.80
N ASN A 212 4.04 -4.48 6.06
CA ASN A 212 4.96 -5.47 6.65
C ASN A 212 6.17 -4.84 7.36
N LEU A 213 6.22 -3.52 7.48
CA LEU A 213 7.14 -2.87 8.42
C LEU A 213 6.61 -2.97 9.85
N PHE A 214 5.35 -3.36 10.07
CA PHE A 214 4.74 -3.48 11.39
C PHE A 214 4.43 -4.94 11.71
N LEU A 215 4.51 -5.30 13.00
CA LEU A 215 4.27 -6.67 13.49
C LEU A 215 2.89 -7.22 13.09
N HIS A 216 1.86 -6.37 13.17
CA HIS A 216 0.51 -6.70 12.74
C HIS A 216 0.14 -5.86 11.52
N THR A 217 -0.27 -6.52 10.44
CA THR A 217 -0.73 -5.87 9.21
C THR A 217 -1.86 -6.66 8.56
N SER A 218 -2.69 -5.97 7.79
CA SER A 218 -3.65 -6.61 6.87
C SER A 218 -3.10 -6.73 5.44
N ASN A 219 -1.89 -6.23 5.14
CA ASN A 219 -1.35 -6.29 3.79
C ASN A 219 -0.77 -7.68 3.48
N PRO A 220 -0.74 -8.14 2.21
CA PRO A 220 0.07 -9.26 1.74
C PRO A 220 1.57 -9.08 2.03
N LYS A 221 2.33 -10.18 2.00
CA LYS A 221 3.75 -10.22 2.42
C LYS A 221 4.65 -9.25 1.64
N GLY A 222 4.31 -8.99 0.38
CA GLY A 222 5.08 -8.10 -0.50
C GLY A 222 5.04 -6.61 -0.14
N ALA A 223 4.18 -6.14 0.77
CA ALA A 223 4.10 -4.72 1.13
C ALA A 223 5.23 -4.30 2.11
N THR A 224 6.46 -4.19 1.59
CA THR A 224 7.73 -3.96 2.31
C THR A 224 8.32 -2.57 2.08
N GLY A 225 7.58 -1.66 1.43
CA GLY A 225 8.05 -0.30 1.18
C GLY A 225 9.19 -0.17 0.16
N ASP A 226 9.30 -1.10 -0.80
CA ASP A 226 10.41 -1.17 -1.76
C ASP A 226 10.53 0.09 -2.62
N GLY A 227 9.41 0.56 -3.18
CA GLY A 227 9.40 1.77 -4.01
C GLY A 227 9.79 3.02 -3.23
N ILE A 228 9.37 3.13 -1.96
CA ILE A 228 9.75 4.24 -1.08
C ILE A 228 11.27 4.25 -0.88
N ALA A 229 11.85 3.10 -0.58
CA ALA A 229 13.28 2.95 -0.34
C ALA A 229 14.10 3.29 -1.61
N MET A 230 13.70 2.74 -2.77
CA MET A 230 14.33 3.03 -4.06
C MET A 230 14.26 4.52 -4.42
N ALA A 231 13.10 5.15 -4.23
CA ALA A 231 12.88 6.56 -4.51
C ALA A 231 13.76 7.46 -3.62
N LEU A 232 13.80 7.17 -2.32
CA LEU A 232 14.66 7.91 -1.37
C LEU A 232 16.15 7.80 -1.73
N ARG A 233 16.62 6.63 -2.19
CA ARG A 233 18.02 6.42 -2.58
C ARG A 233 18.45 7.24 -3.80
N VAL A 234 17.51 7.61 -4.68
CA VAL A 234 17.78 8.50 -5.82
C VAL A 234 17.39 9.96 -5.55
N GLY A 235 17.04 10.30 -4.30
CA GLY A 235 16.76 11.68 -3.90
C GLY A 235 15.33 12.15 -4.14
N CYS A 236 14.36 11.24 -4.24
CA CYS A 236 12.95 11.64 -4.25
C CYS A 236 12.51 12.23 -2.91
N GLU A 237 11.58 13.18 -2.97
CA GLU A 237 10.88 13.67 -1.79
C GLU A 237 9.84 12.65 -1.33
N VAL A 238 9.81 12.36 -0.03
CA VAL A 238 8.75 11.58 0.64
C VAL A 238 8.08 12.49 1.66
N ILE A 239 6.75 12.54 1.63
CA ILE A 239 5.95 13.38 2.53
C ILE A 239 4.93 12.53 3.28
N ASN A 240 4.44 13.07 4.40
CA ASN A 240 3.34 12.49 5.18
C ASN A 240 3.63 11.06 5.67
N ALA A 241 4.91 10.68 5.79
CA ALA A 241 5.32 9.32 6.09
C ALA A 241 4.94 8.87 7.51
N GLU A 242 4.63 9.80 8.40
CA GLU A 242 4.11 9.52 9.73
C GLU A 242 2.66 9.00 9.73
N TYR A 243 1.90 9.23 8.65
CA TYR A 243 0.49 8.85 8.56
C TYR A 243 0.34 7.43 8.00
N VAL A 244 0.41 6.46 8.91
CA VAL A 244 0.08 5.05 8.65
C VAL A 244 -1.26 4.75 9.32
N GLN A 245 -2.26 4.35 8.55
CA GLN A 245 -3.58 4.01 9.08
C GLN A 245 -3.57 2.60 9.66
N PHE A 246 -4.12 2.46 10.86
CA PHE A 246 -4.30 1.17 11.54
C PHE A 246 -5.79 0.81 11.57
N HIS A 247 -6.13 -0.41 11.12
CA HIS A 247 -7.47 -0.95 11.28
C HIS A 247 -7.59 -1.59 12.66
N PRO A 248 -8.68 -1.36 13.43
CA PRO A 248 -8.77 -1.81 14.83
C PRO A 248 -8.90 -3.32 14.99
N THR A 249 -9.55 -4.00 14.04
CA THR A 249 -9.95 -5.41 14.19
C THR A 249 -9.47 -6.28 13.04
N ILE A 250 -8.29 -6.90 13.20
CA ILE A 250 -7.82 -8.02 12.38
C ILE A 250 -7.80 -9.28 13.25
N LEU A 251 -8.22 -10.41 12.69
CA LEU A 251 -8.21 -11.70 13.36
C LEU A 251 -6.79 -12.05 13.84
N PHE A 252 -6.67 -12.37 15.12
CA PHE A 252 -5.44 -12.86 15.73
C PHE A 252 -5.50 -14.38 15.85
N HIS A 253 -5.03 -15.09 14.82
CA HIS A 253 -4.98 -16.56 14.82
C HIS A 253 -3.72 -17.10 14.14
N ARG A 254 -3.13 -18.18 14.66
CA ARG A 254 -1.87 -18.75 14.12
C ARG A 254 -2.05 -19.22 12.68
N ASP A 255 -3.15 -19.92 12.42
CA ASP A 255 -3.40 -20.58 11.14
C ASP A 255 -4.07 -19.65 10.10
N LYS A 256 -4.46 -18.44 10.51
CA LYS A 256 -5.05 -17.41 9.63
C LYS A 256 -4.54 -16.03 10.00
N GLN A 257 -3.58 -15.55 9.21
CA GLN A 257 -3.04 -14.20 9.36
C GLN A 257 -3.78 -13.20 8.46
N ARG A 258 -3.72 -11.91 8.83
CA ARG A 258 -4.11 -10.76 7.98
C ARG A 258 -5.59 -10.77 7.55
N PHE A 259 -6.46 -11.48 8.28
CA PHE A 259 -7.88 -11.55 7.96
C PHE A 259 -8.66 -10.45 8.67
N LEU A 260 -9.22 -9.52 7.91
CA LEU A 260 -9.95 -8.37 8.45
C LEU A 260 -11.31 -8.79 9.00
N ILE A 261 -11.61 -8.34 10.22
CA ILE A 261 -12.93 -8.49 10.84
C ILE A 261 -13.64 -7.13 10.72
N THR A 262 -14.73 -7.10 9.94
CA THR A 262 -15.40 -5.84 9.55
C THR A 262 -15.88 -5.03 10.75
N GLU A 263 -15.77 -3.71 10.65
CA GLU A 263 -16.34 -2.77 11.62
C GLU A 263 -17.87 -2.85 11.70
N ALA A 264 -18.53 -3.36 10.64
CA ALA A 264 -19.97 -3.56 10.65
C ALA A 264 -20.45 -4.49 11.78
N LEU A 265 -19.63 -5.43 12.25
CA LEU A 265 -19.96 -6.26 13.43
C LEU A 265 -20.19 -5.40 14.68
N ARG A 266 -19.35 -4.39 14.92
CA ARG A 266 -19.53 -3.44 16.04
C ARG A 266 -20.81 -2.62 15.85
N GLY A 267 -21.11 -2.22 14.62
CA GLY A 267 -22.37 -1.56 14.22
C GLY A 267 -23.62 -2.37 14.54
N GLU A 268 -23.53 -3.70 14.41
CA GLU A 268 -24.62 -4.63 14.74
C GLU A 268 -24.69 -4.98 16.23
N GLY A 269 -23.80 -4.46 17.07
CA GLY A 269 -23.84 -4.63 18.53
C GLY A 269 -22.69 -5.44 19.12
N ALA A 270 -21.73 -5.88 18.31
CA ALA A 270 -20.54 -6.56 18.83
C ALA A 270 -19.72 -5.63 19.74
N ARG A 271 -19.15 -6.19 20.81
CA ARG A 271 -18.43 -5.43 21.85
C ARG A 271 -16.97 -5.86 21.96
N LEU A 272 -16.08 -4.90 22.17
CA LEU A 272 -14.69 -5.16 22.46
C LEU A 272 -14.50 -5.44 23.95
N LEU A 273 -14.00 -6.63 24.25
CA LEU A 273 -13.69 -7.12 25.57
C LEU A 273 -12.18 -7.30 25.74
N ASN A 274 -11.66 -7.06 26.93
CA ASN A 274 -10.28 -7.47 27.25
C ASN A 274 -10.24 -9.00 27.50
N ARG A 275 -9.06 -9.58 27.78
CA ARG A 275 -8.97 -11.04 27.98
C ARG A 275 -9.60 -11.53 29.29
N ARG A 276 -10.00 -10.60 30.17
CA ARG A 276 -10.83 -10.90 31.36
C ARG A 276 -12.33 -10.90 31.06
N GLY A 277 -12.74 -10.61 29.82
CA GLY A 277 -14.15 -10.54 29.41
C GLY A 277 -14.84 -9.21 29.74
N GLU A 278 -14.09 -8.17 30.10
CA GLU A 278 -14.65 -6.87 30.49
C GLU A 278 -14.76 -5.95 29.26
N PRO A 279 -15.94 -5.34 28.99
CA PRO A 279 -16.06 -4.27 28.00
C PRO A 279 -15.22 -3.07 28.43
N PHE A 280 -14.24 -2.67 27.60
CA PHE A 280 -13.30 -1.61 27.99
C PHE A 280 -13.53 -0.27 27.28
N MET A 281 -14.19 -0.27 26.12
CA MET A 281 -14.33 0.94 25.28
C MET A 281 -15.07 2.08 25.99
N GLU A 282 -15.93 1.78 26.95
CA GLU A 282 -16.60 2.80 27.77
C GLU A 282 -15.63 3.63 28.61
N ARG A 283 -14.49 3.07 29.03
CA ARG A 283 -13.44 3.82 29.75
C ARG A 283 -12.70 4.80 28.85
N TYR A 284 -12.61 4.50 27.55
CA TYR A 284 -11.85 5.30 26.58
C TYR A 284 -12.72 6.31 25.85
N HIS A 285 -13.95 5.93 25.49
CA HIS A 285 -14.92 6.79 24.83
C HIS A 285 -16.34 6.52 25.37
N PRO A 286 -16.75 7.14 26.50
CA PRO A 286 -18.04 6.86 27.15
C PRO A 286 -19.27 7.03 26.25
N GLY A 287 -19.24 7.98 25.31
CA GLY A 287 -20.34 8.25 24.38
C GLY A 287 -20.54 7.18 23.29
N MET A 288 -19.55 7.02 22.39
CA MET A 288 -19.66 6.13 21.23
C MET A 288 -19.23 4.68 21.52
N LYS A 289 -18.47 4.44 22.59
CA LYS A 289 -17.96 3.10 22.98
C LYS A 289 -17.31 2.40 21.79
N ASP A 290 -17.74 1.18 21.46
CA ASP A 290 -17.23 0.37 20.34
C ASP A 290 -17.43 1.00 18.97
N LEU A 291 -18.29 2.02 18.85
CA LEU A 291 -18.54 2.77 17.62
C LEU A 291 -17.69 4.04 17.49
N ALA A 292 -16.76 4.28 18.41
CA ALA A 292 -15.82 5.40 18.33
C ALA A 292 -14.98 5.36 17.03
N PRO A 293 -14.38 6.49 16.60
CA PRO A 293 -13.50 6.54 15.43
C PRO A 293 -12.37 5.50 15.48
N ARG A 294 -11.98 4.99 14.30
CA ARG A 294 -11.01 3.87 14.18
C ARG A 294 -9.70 4.09 14.91
N ASP A 295 -9.19 5.30 14.90
CA ASP A 295 -7.94 5.67 15.55
C ASP A 295 -8.07 5.63 17.08
N GLU A 296 -9.19 6.07 17.65
CA GLU A 296 -9.48 5.95 19.08
C GLU A 296 -9.64 4.50 19.52
N VAL A 297 -10.40 3.71 18.77
CA VAL A 297 -10.59 2.27 19.05
C VAL A 297 -9.25 1.53 18.98
N SER A 298 -8.43 1.81 17.96
CA SER A 298 -7.10 1.19 17.82
C SER A 298 -6.17 1.56 18.98
N ARG A 299 -6.21 2.82 19.45
CA ARG A 299 -5.45 3.27 20.64
C ARG A 299 -5.92 2.55 21.92
N ALA A 300 -7.23 2.43 22.12
CA ALA A 300 -7.81 1.75 23.27
C ALA A 300 -7.39 0.28 23.31
N ILE A 301 -7.52 -0.44 22.17
CA ILE A 301 -7.08 -1.83 22.06
C ILE A 301 -5.58 -1.95 22.35
N PHE A 302 -4.74 -1.08 21.77
CA PHE A 302 -3.30 -1.10 22.00
C PHE A 302 -2.94 -0.91 23.48
N ARG A 303 -3.64 -0.02 24.19
CA ARG A 303 -3.45 0.18 25.64
C ARG A 303 -3.87 -1.04 26.45
N GLU A 304 -5.03 -1.63 26.17
CA GLU A 304 -5.48 -2.86 26.86
C GLU A 304 -4.52 -4.02 26.64
N MET A 305 -4.04 -4.22 25.41
CA MET A 305 -3.02 -5.22 25.12
C MET A 305 -1.75 -4.99 25.94
N ALA A 306 -1.28 -3.74 26.01
CA ALA A 306 -0.08 -3.41 26.80
C ALA A 306 -0.28 -3.68 28.30
N LEU A 307 -1.47 -3.39 28.86
CA LEU A 307 -1.79 -3.65 30.26
C LEU A 307 -1.78 -5.14 30.61
N GLU A 308 -2.10 -6.01 29.65
CA GLU A 308 -2.13 -7.46 29.86
C GLU A 308 -0.84 -8.17 29.37
N GLY A 309 0.20 -7.42 28.98
CA GLY A 309 1.49 -8.00 28.55
C GLY A 309 1.56 -8.43 27.08
N GLY A 310 0.68 -7.91 26.23
CA GLY A 310 0.64 -8.14 24.77
C GLY A 310 -0.48 -9.08 24.32
N GLY A 311 -0.38 -9.54 23.06
CA GLY A 311 -1.32 -10.51 22.48
C GLY A 311 -2.47 -9.86 21.72
N TYR A 312 -3.70 -10.08 22.17
CA TYR A 312 -4.94 -9.71 21.49
C TYR A 312 -6.01 -9.29 22.49
N VAL A 313 -7.07 -8.66 22.00
CA VAL A 313 -8.34 -8.46 22.72
C VAL A 313 -9.44 -9.28 22.04
N LEU A 314 -10.63 -9.27 22.60
CA LEU A 314 -11.76 -10.06 22.13
C LEU A 314 -12.82 -9.16 21.49
N LEU A 315 -13.39 -9.57 20.37
CA LEU A 315 -14.60 -8.98 19.78
C LEU A 315 -15.75 -9.97 19.95
N ASP A 316 -16.63 -9.66 20.88
CA ASP A 316 -17.80 -10.48 21.21
C ASP A 316 -18.98 -10.10 20.29
N ALA A 317 -19.31 -10.98 19.36
CA ALA A 317 -20.44 -10.84 18.45
C ALA A 317 -21.72 -11.56 18.93
N THR A 318 -21.71 -12.18 20.11
CA THR A 318 -22.86 -12.94 20.63
C THR A 318 -24.08 -12.06 20.91
N ALA A 319 -23.86 -10.78 21.21
CA ALA A 319 -24.89 -9.78 21.46
C ALA A 319 -25.33 -8.98 20.22
N CYS A 320 -24.91 -9.41 19.01
CA CYS A 320 -25.34 -8.76 17.77
C CYS A 320 -26.87 -8.84 17.59
N ARG A 321 -27.44 -7.78 17.01
CA ARG A 321 -28.89 -7.67 16.73
C ARG A 321 -29.37 -8.62 15.63
N VAL A 322 -28.44 -9.11 14.82
CA VAL A 322 -28.66 -10.02 13.69
C VAL A 322 -27.81 -11.26 13.88
N ASP A 323 -28.21 -12.41 13.32
CA ASP A 323 -27.36 -13.60 13.31
C ASP A 323 -26.09 -13.32 12.50
N PRO A 324 -24.89 -13.35 13.12
CA PRO A 324 -23.64 -13.13 12.43
C PRO A 324 -23.41 -14.11 11.27
N LYS A 325 -23.97 -15.32 11.34
CA LYS A 325 -23.88 -16.31 10.25
C LYS A 325 -24.61 -15.84 8.99
N GLU A 326 -25.79 -15.27 9.15
CA GLU A 326 -26.60 -14.81 8.02
C GLU A 326 -26.07 -13.49 7.45
N ARG A 327 -25.64 -12.57 8.32
CA ARG A 327 -25.17 -11.24 7.90
C ARG A 327 -23.72 -11.20 7.43
N PHE A 328 -22.85 -12.03 8.02
CA PHE A 328 -21.40 -12.04 7.77
C PHE A 328 -20.89 -13.47 7.48
N PRO A 329 -21.43 -14.17 6.46
CA PRO A 329 -21.17 -15.59 6.22
C PRO A 329 -19.69 -15.89 6.00
N MET A 330 -18.95 -15.03 5.31
CA MET A 330 -17.53 -15.23 5.07
C MET A 330 -16.69 -15.18 6.36
N ILE A 331 -17.02 -14.26 7.29
CA ILE A 331 -16.36 -14.18 8.60
C ILE A 331 -16.74 -15.40 9.44
N PHE A 332 -18.02 -15.79 9.42
CA PHE A 332 -18.51 -16.99 10.11
C PHE A 332 -17.76 -18.24 9.63
N GLU A 333 -17.73 -18.50 8.33
CA GLU A 333 -17.04 -19.65 7.73
C GLU A 333 -15.56 -19.67 8.10
N VAL A 334 -14.85 -18.54 7.95
CA VAL A 334 -13.43 -18.46 8.31
C VAL A 334 -13.23 -18.73 9.80
N CYS A 335 -14.01 -18.14 10.69
CA CYS A 335 -13.87 -18.38 12.13
C CYS A 335 -14.22 -19.83 12.51
N GLU A 336 -15.25 -20.41 11.89
CA GLU A 336 -15.67 -21.79 12.10
C GLU A 336 -14.56 -22.78 11.69
N THR A 337 -13.87 -22.55 10.56
CA THR A 337 -12.71 -23.37 10.17
C THR A 337 -11.55 -23.33 11.17
N LEU A 338 -11.52 -22.32 12.05
CA LEU A 338 -10.51 -22.14 13.09
C LEU A 338 -11.03 -22.57 14.47
N GLY A 339 -12.24 -23.14 14.54
CA GLY A 339 -12.85 -23.61 15.78
C GLY A 339 -13.47 -22.50 16.64
N ILE A 340 -13.83 -21.35 16.04
CA ILE A 340 -14.47 -20.22 16.72
C ILE A 340 -15.91 -20.08 16.20
N ASP A 341 -16.91 -20.47 16.98
CA ASP A 341 -18.32 -20.22 16.63
C ASP A 341 -18.69 -18.81 17.08
N ILE A 342 -18.65 -17.83 16.17
CA ILE A 342 -18.84 -16.40 16.49
C ILE A 342 -20.21 -16.04 17.08
N ARG A 343 -21.15 -16.99 17.14
CA ARG A 343 -22.45 -16.85 17.84
C ARG A 343 -22.35 -17.16 19.32
N LYS A 344 -21.25 -17.77 19.77
CA LYS A 344 -21.02 -18.26 21.14
C LYS A 344 -19.67 -17.81 21.70
N ASP A 345 -18.66 -17.76 20.85
CA ASP A 345 -17.28 -17.48 21.21
C ASP A 345 -16.87 -16.09 20.71
N PRO A 346 -16.18 -15.29 21.55
CA PRO A 346 -15.63 -14.03 21.10
C PRO A 346 -14.42 -14.24 20.17
N ILE A 347 -14.25 -13.33 19.21
CA ILE A 347 -13.20 -13.40 18.18
C ILE A 347 -11.92 -12.73 18.70
N PRO A 348 -10.76 -13.41 18.73
CA PRO A 348 -9.47 -12.79 19.01
C PRO A 348 -9.12 -11.75 17.92
N VAL A 349 -8.93 -10.49 18.31
CA VAL A 349 -8.62 -9.39 17.39
C VAL A 349 -7.46 -8.53 17.88
N VAL A 350 -6.72 -7.97 16.91
CA VAL A 350 -5.61 -7.04 17.12
C VAL A 350 -5.69 -5.89 16.11
N PRO A 351 -5.24 -4.67 16.45
CA PRO A 351 -5.12 -3.62 15.46
C PRO A 351 -3.98 -3.94 14.51
N ALA A 352 -4.02 -3.42 13.28
CA ALA A 352 -3.01 -3.74 12.29
C ALA A 352 -2.77 -2.59 11.31
N ALA A 353 -1.51 -2.42 10.89
CA ALA A 353 -1.16 -1.50 9.81
C ALA A 353 -1.90 -1.90 8.54
N HIS A 354 -2.66 -0.96 7.98
CA HIS A 354 -3.63 -1.23 6.93
C HIS A 354 -3.33 -0.47 5.64
N TYR A 355 -2.98 0.81 5.74
CA TYR A 355 -2.76 1.66 4.58
C TYR A 355 -1.75 2.78 4.85
N PHE A 356 -0.90 3.08 3.87
CA PHE A 356 0.06 4.19 3.93
C PHE A 356 -0.53 5.45 3.30
N CYS A 357 -0.83 6.49 4.10
CA CYS A 357 -1.38 7.76 3.58
C CYS A 357 -0.28 8.69 3.05
N GLY A 358 0.95 8.51 3.54
CA GLY A 358 2.15 9.15 3.02
C GLY A 358 2.68 8.48 1.76
N GLY A 359 3.89 8.85 1.36
CA GLY A 359 4.54 8.25 0.20
C GLY A 359 5.44 9.21 -0.56
N ILE A 360 5.87 8.77 -1.74
CA ILE A 360 6.67 9.56 -2.68
C ILE A 360 5.82 10.73 -3.13
N LYS A 361 6.29 11.96 -2.86
CA LYS A 361 5.58 13.17 -3.25
C LYS A 361 5.46 13.22 -4.77
N VAL A 362 4.23 13.38 -5.23
CA VAL A 362 3.93 13.53 -6.66
C VAL A 362 3.00 14.72 -6.90
N ASP A 363 3.05 15.25 -8.12
CA ASP A 363 2.03 16.16 -8.60
C ASP A 363 0.78 15.42 -9.11
N LEU A 364 -0.16 16.16 -9.71
CA LEU A 364 -1.42 15.59 -10.21
C LEU A 364 -1.22 14.60 -11.38
N GLU A 365 -0.06 14.62 -12.05
CA GLU A 365 0.27 13.70 -13.14
C GLU A 365 1.08 12.49 -12.66
N GLY A 366 1.32 12.36 -11.35
CA GLY A 366 2.16 11.31 -10.79
C GLY A 366 3.66 11.57 -10.90
N ARG A 367 4.10 12.76 -11.31
CA ARG A 367 5.53 13.09 -11.47
C ARG A 367 6.19 13.31 -10.12
N THR A 368 7.36 12.71 -9.94
CA THR A 368 8.26 13.02 -8.81
C THR A 368 9.13 14.25 -9.12
N ASN A 369 10.00 14.64 -8.19
CA ASN A 369 11.05 15.64 -8.44
C ASN A 369 12.18 15.12 -9.36
N ILE A 370 12.19 13.84 -9.72
CA ILE A 370 13.19 13.23 -10.60
C ILE A 370 12.62 13.08 -12.01
N LYS A 371 13.34 13.61 -13.02
CA LYS A 371 12.87 13.60 -14.41
C LYS A 371 12.72 12.16 -14.91
N GLY A 372 11.57 11.85 -15.49
CA GLY A 372 11.27 10.51 -16.01
C GLY A 372 10.87 9.49 -14.95
N LEU A 373 10.81 9.87 -13.66
CA LEU A 373 10.35 9.00 -12.57
C LEU A 373 9.00 9.47 -12.04
N TYR A 374 8.08 8.51 -11.94
CA TYR A 374 6.69 8.69 -11.53
C TYR A 374 6.35 7.73 -10.39
N ALA A 375 5.30 8.03 -9.64
CA ALA A 375 4.73 7.11 -8.67
C ALA A 375 3.20 7.18 -8.67
N VAL A 376 2.54 6.03 -8.54
CA VAL A 376 1.07 5.91 -8.52
C VAL A 376 0.62 4.85 -7.52
N GLY A 377 -0.57 5.04 -6.95
CA GLY A 377 -1.13 4.18 -5.92
C GLY A 377 -0.51 4.41 -4.54
N GLU A 378 -0.57 3.41 -3.67
CA GLU A 378 -0.27 3.55 -2.23
C GLU A 378 1.19 3.95 -1.90
N ASN A 379 2.14 3.77 -2.81
CA ASN A 379 3.51 4.25 -2.59
C ASN A 379 3.66 5.76 -2.89
N ALA A 380 2.67 6.39 -3.52
CA ALA A 380 2.68 7.78 -3.91
C ALA A 380 1.86 8.62 -2.93
N CYS A 381 2.25 9.88 -2.76
CA CYS A 381 1.51 10.87 -2.00
C CYS A 381 1.19 12.08 -2.89
N ASN A 382 0.00 12.06 -3.47
CA ASN A 382 -0.64 13.21 -4.13
C ASN A 382 -1.37 14.13 -3.11
N GLY A 383 -1.51 13.66 -1.86
CA GLY A 383 -2.12 14.37 -0.74
C GLY A 383 -3.63 14.18 -0.59
N ILE A 384 -4.31 13.30 -1.34
CA ILE A 384 -5.77 13.15 -1.18
C ILE A 384 -6.19 12.60 0.18
N HIS A 385 -5.31 11.87 0.90
CA HIS A 385 -5.66 11.22 2.16
C HIS A 385 -5.44 12.12 3.39
N GLY A 386 -4.70 13.22 3.25
CA GLY A 386 -4.34 14.07 4.39
C GLY A 386 -3.71 13.24 5.52
N ALA A 387 -4.23 13.40 6.74
CA ALA A 387 -3.78 12.68 7.93
C ALA A 387 -4.44 11.31 8.14
N ASN A 388 -5.52 10.99 7.40
CA ASN A 388 -6.28 9.76 7.56
C ASN A 388 -7.17 9.49 6.34
N ARG A 389 -7.08 8.27 5.80
CA ARG A 389 -7.80 7.89 4.60
C ARG A 389 -9.28 7.59 4.85
N LEU A 390 -10.15 8.09 3.97
CA LEU A 390 -11.55 7.65 3.85
C LEU A 390 -11.63 6.21 3.29
N ALA A 391 -12.59 5.42 3.76
CA ALA A 391 -12.72 4.07 3.25
C ALA A 391 -13.09 4.03 1.75
N SER A 392 -12.69 2.96 1.04
CA SER A 392 -13.02 2.70 -0.37
C SER A 392 -12.48 3.71 -1.41
N ILE A 393 -11.68 4.71 -1.02
CA ILE A 393 -11.03 5.66 -1.96
C ILE A 393 -9.60 5.29 -2.36
N SER A 394 -8.94 4.31 -1.73
CA SER A 394 -7.56 3.90 -2.10
C SER A 394 -7.49 3.27 -3.49
N LEU A 395 -8.47 2.42 -3.83
CA LEU A 395 -8.61 1.88 -5.19
C LEU A 395 -8.94 2.98 -6.19
N LEU A 396 -9.83 3.90 -5.82
CA LEU A 396 -10.23 5.04 -6.65
C LEU A 396 -9.02 5.93 -6.99
N GLU A 397 -8.22 6.28 -5.99
CA GLU A 397 -6.97 7.03 -6.17
C GLU A 397 -6.04 6.33 -7.15
N SER A 398 -5.74 5.06 -6.86
CA SER A 398 -4.75 4.28 -7.59
C SER A 398 -5.17 4.16 -9.07
N LEU A 399 -6.44 3.87 -9.33
CA LEU A 399 -7.02 3.87 -10.68
C LEU A 399 -6.89 5.24 -11.36
N SER A 400 -7.39 6.29 -10.68
CA SER A 400 -7.51 7.63 -11.26
C SER A 400 -6.15 8.23 -11.63
N PHE A 401 -5.18 8.14 -10.71
CA PHE A 401 -3.83 8.65 -10.95
C PHE A 401 -3.00 7.72 -11.84
N GLY A 402 -3.26 6.40 -11.84
CA GLY A 402 -2.69 5.47 -12.81
C GLY A 402 -3.07 5.84 -14.25
N ILE A 403 -4.38 5.99 -14.52
CA ILE A 403 -4.91 6.41 -15.83
C ILE A 403 -4.32 7.76 -16.24
N ARG A 404 -4.34 8.74 -15.32
CA ARG A 404 -3.83 10.08 -15.58
C ARG A 404 -2.33 10.07 -15.93
N CYS A 405 -1.52 9.36 -15.15
CA CYS A 405 -0.09 9.21 -15.38
C CYS A 405 0.20 8.56 -16.74
N GLY A 406 -0.49 7.46 -17.08
CA GLY A 406 -0.31 6.77 -18.36
C GLY A 406 -0.64 7.67 -19.56
N ASN A 407 -1.75 8.40 -19.50
CA ASN A 407 -2.12 9.38 -20.53
C ASN A 407 -1.13 10.54 -20.62
N TYR A 408 -0.64 11.03 -19.48
CA TYR A 408 0.37 12.09 -19.46
C TYR A 408 1.68 11.63 -20.13
N ILE A 409 2.17 10.44 -19.79
CA ILE A 409 3.39 9.86 -20.37
C ILE A 409 3.26 9.73 -21.89
N ALA A 410 2.12 9.20 -22.37
CA ALA A 410 1.86 9.08 -23.80
C ALA A 410 1.87 10.43 -24.55
N ALA A 411 1.43 11.49 -23.91
CA ALA A 411 1.43 12.84 -24.47
C ALA A 411 2.79 13.57 -24.37
N HIS A 412 3.74 13.05 -23.58
CA HIS A 412 5.02 13.72 -23.30
C HIS A 412 6.22 12.78 -23.50
N PRO A 413 6.56 12.44 -24.75
CA PRO A 413 7.72 11.60 -25.04
C PRO A 413 9.01 12.15 -24.42
N LEU A 414 9.76 11.27 -23.74
CA LEU A 414 11.02 11.63 -23.11
C LEU A 414 12.19 10.85 -23.73
N PRO A 415 12.74 11.28 -24.88
CA PRO A 415 13.80 10.54 -25.56
C PRO A 415 15.06 10.43 -24.69
N VAL A 416 15.53 9.20 -24.49
CA VAL A 416 16.78 8.92 -23.79
C VAL A 416 17.94 8.81 -24.79
N LYS A 417 19.03 9.53 -24.53
CA LYS A 417 20.23 9.47 -25.38
C LYS A 417 20.87 8.09 -25.28
N LYS A 418 20.94 7.34 -26.40
CA LYS A 418 21.59 6.01 -26.47
C LYS A 418 23.02 5.97 -25.91
N ARG A 419 23.77 7.08 -26.04
CA ARG A 419 25.12 7.20 -25.47
C ARG A 419 25.10 7.01 -23.95
N VAL A 420 24.14 7.60 -23.25
CA VAL A 420 24.04 7.52 -21.78
C VAL A 420 23.77 6.09 -21.35
N LEU A 421 22.87 5.38 -22.05
CA LEU A 421 22.56 3.98 -21.73
C LEU A 421 23.79 3.07 -21.78
N ARG A 422 24.71 3.29 -22.74
CA ARG A 422 25.96 2.52 -22.87
C ARG A 422 26.98 2.79 -21.75
N THR A 423 26.79 3.87 -21.00
CA THR A 423 27.68 4.23 -19.88
C THR A 423 27.24 3.63 -18.56
N ILE A 424 26.02 3.06 -18.51
CA ILE A 424 25.51 2.33 -17.36
C ILE A 424 26.20 0.96 -17.35
N PRO A 425 26.90 0.59 -16.27
CA PRO A 425 27.56 -0.71 -16.20
C PRO A 425 26.55 -1.85 -16.00
N GLU A 426 26.96 -3.06 -16.34
CA GLU A 426 26.31 -4.26 -15.80
C GLU A 426 26.46 -4.34 -14.28
N TRP A 427 25.62 -5.16 -13.65
CA TRP A 427 25.73 -5.38 -12.21
C TRP A 427 27.09 -5.97 -11.83
N VAL A 428 27.72 -5.41 -10.80
CA VAL A 428 29.01 -5.89 -10.29
C VAL A 428 28.77 -6.74 -9.06
N TYR A 429 29.09 -8.02 -9.15
CA TYR A 429 29.01 -8.94 -8.03
C TYR A 429 30.29 -8.87 -7.18
N PRO A 430 30.19 -9.05 -5.85
CA PRO A 430 31.36 -9.27 -5.00
C PRO A 430 32.18 -10.47 -5.50
N LYS A 431 33.51 -10.40 -5.36
CA LYS A 431 34.42 -11.50 -5.78
C LYS A 431 34.11 -12.80 -5.04
N GLU A 432 33.86 -12.68 -3.74
CA GLU A 432 33.41 -13.75 -2.87
C GLU A 432 32.06 -13.30 -2.32
N GLN A 433 31.01 -14.04 -2.67
CA GLN A 433 29.67 -13.76 -2.19
C GLN A 433 29.42 -14.57 -0.94
N GLU A 434 29.07 -13.89 0.13
CA GLU A 434 28.60 -14.55 1.34
C GLU A 434 27.16 -15.05 1.11
N GLU A 435 26.89 -16.30 1.49
CA GLU A 435 25.52 -16.78 1.62
C GLU A 435 24.94 -16.28 2.93
N PHE A 436 23.74 -15.74 2.86
CA PHE A 436 23.09 -15.17 4.02
C PHE A 436 22.23 -16.23 4.72
N ASP A 437 22.42 -16.41 6.03
CA ASP A 437 21.59 -17.29 6.85
C ASP A 437 20.13 -16.75 6.89
N PRO A 438 19.14 -17.46 6.33
CA PRO A 438 17.75 -17.03 6.32
C PRO A 438 17.19 -16.73 7.73
N ILE A 439 17.74 -17.36 8.77
CA ILE A 439 17.36 -17.11 10.17
C ILE A 439 17.75 -15.69 10.58
N LEU A 440 18.91 -15.20 10.16
CA LEU A 440 19.33 -13.83 10.47
C LEU A 440 18.43 -12.80 9.77
N ILE A 441 17.98 -13.06 8.53
CA ILE A 441 17.13 -12.13 7.75
C ILE A 441 15.77 -12.03 8.45
N SER A 442 15.20 -13.18 8.80
CA SER A 442 13.90 -13.26 9.43
C SER A 442 13.92 -12.67 10.84
N ASN A 443 14.98 -12.89 11.62
CA ASN A 443 15.16 -12.27 12.93
C ASN A 443 15.30 -10.74 12.85
N ASP A 444 16.08 -10.22 11.89
CA ASP A 444 16.25 -8.79 11.68
C ASP A 444 14.94 -8.13 11.23
N LEU A 445 14.22 -8.77 10.31
CA LEU A 445 12.91 -8.28 9.86
C LEU A 445 11.90 -8.26 11.01
N LEU A 446 11.83 -9.32 11.81
CA LEU A 446 10.96 -9.39 12.99
C LEU A 446 11.32 -8.32 14.03
N SER A 447 12.62 -8.04 14.19
CA SER A 447 13.12 -6.99 15.07
C SER A 447 12.66 -5.61 14.59
N ILE A 448 12.75 -5.32 13.29
CA ILE A 448 12.21 -4.08 12.68
C ILE A 448 10.71 -4.01 12.91
N GLN A 449 9.98 -5.08 12.63
CA GLN A 449 8.51 -5.13 12.78
C GLN A 449 8.06 -4.85 14.22
N THR A 450 8.76 -5.44 15.20
CA THR A 450 8.49 -5.25 16.62
C THR A 450 8.82 -3.83 17.07
N LEU A 451 9.96 -3.29 16.63
CA LEU A 451 10.39 -1.91 16.91
C LEU A 451 9.37 -0.91 16.33
N MET A 452 9.01 -1.06 15.06
CA MET A 452 8.05 -0.20 14.38
C MET A 452 6.69 -0.26 15.05
N TRP A 453 6.21 -1.45 15.45
CA TRP A 453 4.96 -1.61 16.18
C TRP A 453 4.97 -0.88 17.53
N ASN A 454 6.00 -1.09 18.34
CA ASN A 454 6.05 -0.59 19.72
C ASN A 454 6.41 0.90 19.84
N TYR A 455 7.19 1.44 18.90
CA TYR A 455 7.74 2.79 19.02
C TYR A 455 7.27 3.77 17.94
N VAL A 456 6.89 3.26 16.76
CA VAL A 456 6.49 4.07 15.59
C VAL A 456 5.04 3.74 15.17
N GLY A 457 4.35 2.91 15.94
CA GLY A 457 3.01 2.41 15.67
C GLY A 457 1.92 3.41 16.07
N ILE A 458 0.92 2.89 16.80
CA ILE A 458 -0.34 3.58 17.08
C ILE A 458 -0.17 4.73 18.07
N ILE A 459 0.60 4.53 19.16
CA ILE A 459 0.85 5.54 20.19
C ILE A 459 2.33 5.85 20.27
N ARG A 460 2.69 7.11 20.02
CA ARG A 460 4.07 7.58 19.92
C ARG A 460 4.41 8.54 21.05
N THR A 461 5.70 8.63 21.35
CA THR A 461 6.27 9.68 22.21
C THR A 461 7.65 10.04 21.68
N LYS A 462 8.15 11.26 21.94
CA LYS A 462 9.53 11.65 21.58
C LYS A 462 10.56 10.63 22.02
N LYS A 463 10.45 10.11 23.25
CA LYS A 463 11.36 9.10 23.81
C LYS A 463 11.35 7.80 23.01
N ARG A 464 10.17 7.28 22.66
CA ARG A 464 10.04 6.04 21.86
C ARG A 464 10.57 6.25 20.45
N LEU A 465 10.27 7.40 19.82
CA LEU A 465 10.71 7.73 18.47
C LEU A 465 12.24 7.92 18.38
N LEU A 466 12.86 8.59 19.36
CA LEU A 466 14.32 8.72 19.41
C LEU A 466 15.01 7.36 19.58
N ARG A 467 14.44 6.48 20.41
CA ARG A 467 14.94 5.10 20.55
C ARG A 467 14.83 4.32 19.23
N ALA A 468 13.66 4.37 18.59
CA ALA A 468 13.43 3.75 17.29
C ALA A 468 14.46 4.21 16.24
N LEU A 469 14.74 5.51 16.17
CA LEU A 469 15.74 6.05 15.25
C LEU A 469 17.15 5.53 15.54
N SER A 470 17.56 5.47 16.81
CA SER A 470 18.87 4.93 17.18
C SER A 470 19.02 3.48 16.70
N ASP A 471 18.04 2.64 17.06
CA ASP A 471 18.05 1.21 16.76
C ASP A 471 17.98 0.96 15.24
N LEU A 472 17.08 1.64 14.52
CA LEU A 472 16.95 1.52 13.07
C LEU A 472 18.20 2.01 12.32
N ASN A 473 18.87 3.07 12.78
CA ASN A 473 20.10 3.54 12.13
C ASN A 473 21.22 2.51 12.27
N TYR A 474 21.35 1.88 13.46
CA TYR A 474 22.31 0.80 13.69
C TYR A 474 22.02 -0.40 12.79
N MET A 475 20.76 -0.85 12.74
CA MET A 475 20.35 -1.96 11.87
C MET A 475 20.61 -1.62 10.39
N ASN A 476 20.26 -0.42 9.95
CA ASN A 476 20.48 0.03 8.57
C ASN A 476 21.96 0.00 8.20
N HIS A 477 22.84 0.51 9.08
CA HIS A 477 24.28 0.47 8.84
C HIS A 477 24.79 -0.96 8.63
N ARG A 478 24.39 -1.87 9.52
CA ARG A 478 24.78 -3.28 9.48
C ARG A 478 24.23 -4.00 8.24
N ILE A 479 22.93 -3.84 7.94
CA ILE A 479 22.27 -4.45 6.79
C ILE A 479 22.88 -3.95 5.47
N GLU A 480 23.21 -2.66 5.35
CA GLU A 480 23.88 -2.10 4.17
C GLU A 480 25.30 -2.63 3.97
N GLN A 481 26.05 -2.88 5.05
CA GLN A 481 27.37 -3.52 4.94
C GLN A 481 27.25 -4.96 4.42
N PHE A 482 26.30 -5.73 4.96
CA PHE A 482 26.08 -7.10 4.52
C PHE A 482 25.57 -7.19 3.08
N TYR A 483 24.64 -6.32 2.70
CA TYR A 483 24.15 -6.24 1.31
C TYR A 483 25.27 -6.10 0.28
N LYS A 484 26.36 -5.39 0.62
CA LYS A 484 27.51 -5.20 -0.28
C LYS A 484 28.39 -6.43 -0.44
N ALA A 485 28.33 -7.39 0.47
CA ALA A 485 29.15 -8.61 0.46
C ALA A 485 28.34 -9.86 0.07
N ALA A 486 27.04 -9.87 0.35
CA ALA A 486 26.20 -11.04 0.19
C ALA A 486 25.72 -11.26 -1.25
N ARG A 487 25.35 -12.51 -1.55
CA ARG A 487 24.54 -12.83 -2.73
C ARG A 487 23.15 -12.19 -2.58
N VAL A 488 22.74 -11.39 -3.56
CA VAL A 488 21.48 -10.65 -3.51
C VAL A 488 20.29 -11.59 -3.72
N THR A 489 19.36 -11.61 -2.77
CA THR A 489 18.06 -12.31 -2.86
C THR A 489 16.90 -11.35 -2.66
N ARG A 490 15.67 -11.82 -2.91
CA ARG A 490 14.45 -11.05 -2.64
C ARG A 490 14.38 -10.62 -1.17
N GLU A 491 14.60 -11.56 -0.26
CA GLU A 491 14.42 -11.35 1.18
C GLU A 491 15.44 -10.34 1.73
N LEU A 492 16.68 -10.38 1.22
CA LEU A 492 17.71 -9.39 1.58
C LEU A 492 17.35 -7.99 1.08
N LEU A 493 16.83 -7.86 -0.14
CA LEU A 493 16.37 -6.58 -0.67
C LEU A 493 15.16 -6.05 0.09
N GLU A 494 14.19 -6.90 0.41
CA GLU A 494 13.03 -6.53 1.22
C GLU A 494 13.46 -6.07 2.62
N LEU A 495 14.42 -6.75 3.27
CA LEU A 495 14.97 -6.35 4.55
C LEU A 495 15.67 -4.98 4.47
N ARG A 496 16.54 -4.80 3.47
CA ARG A 496 17.23 -3.53 3.18
C ARG A 496 16.24 -2.39 2.97
N ASN A 497 15.17 -2.63 2.24
CA ASN A 497 14.14 -1.63 1.98
C ASN A 497 13.29 -1.35 3.22
N ALA A 498 12.93 -2.37 3.99
CA ALA A 498 12.11 -2.23 5.20
C ALA A 498 12.79 -1.34 6.24
N VAL A 499 14.08 -1.54 6.52
CA VAL A 499 14.81 -0.71 7.50
C VAL A 499 14.93 0.75 7.04
N PHE A 500 15.21 0.97 5.75
CA PHE A 500 15.39 2.31 5.21
C PHE A 500 14.07 3.09 5.14
N THR A 501 12.98 2.43 4.74
CA THR A 501 11.63 3.00 4.77
C THR A 501 11.16 3.25 6.20
N GLY A 502 11.44 2.33 7.13
CA GLY A 502 11.14 2.49 8.57
C GLY A 502 11.82 3.72 9.17
N LEU A 503 13.09 3.98 8.81
CA LEU A 503 13.80 5.20 9.19
C LEU A 503 13.09 6.46 8.70
N SER A 504 12.58 6.47 7.47
CA SER A 504 11.85 7.62 6.91
C SER A 504 10.58 7.92 7.71
N ILE A 505 9.79 6.87 8.00
CA ILE A 505 8.56 6.97 8.81
C ILE A 505 8.88 7.49 10.21
N ALA A 506 9.88 6.92 10.89
CA ALA A 506 10.27 7.33 12.23
C ALA A 506 10.78 8.78 12.28
N ARG A 507 11.52 9.24 11.26
CA ARG A 507 12.00 10.62 11.17
C ARG A 507 10.84 11.59 10.96
N ALA A 508 9.90 11.27 10.08
CA ALA A 508 8.71 12.08 9.86
C ALA A 508 7.87 12.18 11.15
N ALA A 509 7.64 11.05 11.82
CA ALA A 509 6.88 10.99 13.06
C ALA A 509 7.55 11.73 14.23
N LEU A 510 8.88 11.83 14.26
CA LEU A 510 9.59 12.64 15.26
C LEU A 510 9.51 14.14 14.97
N ARG A 511 9.54 14.53 13.69
CA ARG A 511 9.48 15.94 13.27
C ARG A 511 8.09 16.54 13.48
N ASN A 512 7.04 15.73 13.36
CA ASN A 512 5.69 16.15 13.63
C ASN A 512 5.43 16.10 15.14
N GLU A 513 5.16 17.26 15.75
CA GLU A 513 4.84 17.38 17.18
C GLU A 513 3.32 17.48 17.41
N GLU A 514 2.51 17.49 16.35
CA GLU A 514 1.05 17.65 16.45
C GLU A 514 0.33 16.31 16.30
N SER A 515 -0.56 16.01 17.26
CA SER A 515 -1.44 14.84 17.19
C SER A 515 -2.63 15.10 16.27
N ILE A 516 -2.63 14.51 15.09
CA ILE A 516 -3.69 14.65 14.09
C ILE A 516 -3.88 13.38 13.24
N GLY A 517 -5.13 12.98 13.04
CA GLY A 517 -5.49 11.80 12.24
C GLY A 517 -4.79 10.53 12.73
N CYS A 518 -4.10 9.81 11.83
CA CYS A 518 -3.38 8.59 12.17
C CYS A 518 -2.04 8.83 12.89
N HIS A 519 -1.61 10.08 13.08
CA HIS A 519 -0.44 10.42 13.88
C HIS A 519 -0.86 10.85 15.28
N TYR A 520 -0.51 10.06 16.29
CA TYR A 520 -0.82 10.38 17.68
C TYR A 520 0.43 10.31 18.56
N ARG A 521 0.78 11.46 19.16
CA ARG A 521 1.78 11.63 20.20
C ARG A 521 1.12 11.93 21.54
N GLU A 522 1.54 11.22 22.57
CA GLU A 522 1.06 11.43 23.95
C GLU A 522 1.72 12.63 24.64
N ASP A 523 2.86 13.10 24.12
CA ASP A 523 3.74 14.08 24.75
C ASP A 523 3.66 15.48 24.14
#